data_AF-A0A7S3A270-F1
#
_entry.id   AF-A0A7S3A270-F1
#
_cell.length_a   1.000
_cell.length_b   1.000
_cell.length_c   1.000
_cell.angle_alpha   90.00
_cell.angle_beta   90.00
_cell.angle_gamma   90.00
#
_symmetry.space_group_name_H-M   'P 1'
#
loop_
_entity.id
_entity.type
_entity.pdbx_description
1 polymer ?
#
loop_
_entity_poly.entity_id
_entity_poly.type
_entity_poly.pdbx_seq_one_letter_code
_entity_poly.pdbx_strand_id
1 'polypeptide(L)'
;GLELFSVQIMERTSRYDPNRRSFAVRGWLKYSRNFRSNPRRDGTIYGVVALVGIVLTILCFLEPYLSSKCEVGTVLAGNPFLNPLAGEVLCSRARRLSLLGLSELEASLGRRLFIALALGALVGTERRRGNHPAGLRTNACVAVGACCYAICSTFAFESGSMRYDASRSAAQIPAGITFLASAIIFKKKQEAKKGVAVRSKGIMTAASVWVSASVGTAAGGNLFWTALFCALLFITIARFGKIPADYK
;
A
#
# COMPACT_ATOMS: atom_id res chain seq x y z
N GLY A 1 -5.98 6.27 15.16
CA GLY A 1 -5.81 7.40 14.21
C GLY A 1 -7.14 7.84 13.63
N LEU A 2 -7.74 7.01 12.77
CA LEU A 2 -9.10 7.22 12.26
C LEU A 2 -10.19 6.99 13.33
N GLU A 3 -10.04 5.98 14.19
CA GLU A 3 -10.92 5.69 15.34
C GLU A 3 -11.23 6.91 16.23
N LEU A 4 -10.19 7.62 16.67
CA LEU A 4 -10.31 8.84 17.50
C LEU A 4 -11.05 9.98 16.77
N PHE A 5 -10.97 10.02 15.45
CA PHE A 5 -11.62 11.05 14.64
C PHE A 5 -13.12 10.81 14.49
N SER A 6 -13.51 9.54 14.34
CA SER A 6 -14.92 9.12 14.31
C SER A 6 -15.62 9.37 15.66
N VAL A 7 -14.92 9.07 16.78
CA VAL A 7 -15.41 9.35 18.14
C VAL A 7 -15.66 10.85 18.34
N GLN A 8 -14.71 11.71 17.95
CA GLN A 8 -14.84 13.15 18.14
C GLN A 8 -15.95 13.80 17.28
N ILE A 9 -16.20 13.29 16.07
CA ILE A 9 -17.32 13.76 15.24
C ILE A 9 -18.65 13.33 15.87
N MET A 10 -18.76 12.07 16.31
CA MET A 10 -19.98 11.57 16.97
C MET A 10 -20.28 12.26 18.30
N GLU A 11 -19.26 12.57 19.11
CA GLU A 11 -19.43 13.35 20.35
C GLU A 11 -19.87 14.79 20.09
N ARG A 12 -19.45 15.42 18.99
CA ARG A 12 -19.92 16.76 18.61
C ARG A 12 -21.38 16.75 18.17
N THR A 13 -21.80 15.75 17.40
CA THR A 13 -23.21 15.61 17.03
C THR A 13 -24.11 15.30 18.23
N SER A 14 -23.62 14.55 19.23
CA SER A 14 -24.37 14.28 20.48
C SER A 14 -24.51 15.52 21.39
N ARG A 15 -23.65 16.53 21.25
CA ARG A 15 -23.75 17.77 22.05
C ARG A 15 -24.82 18.73 21.54
N TYR A 16 -25.28 18.55 20.31
CA TYR A 16 -26.26 19.42 19.67
C TYR A 16 -27.71 18.95 19.88
N ASP A 17 -27.93 17.67 20.18
CA ASP A 17 -29.25 17.12 20.51
C ASP A 17 -29.12 15.93 21.49
N PRO A 18 -29.42 16.10 22.79
CA PRO A 18 -29.26 15.06 23.80
C PRO A 18 -30.31 13.93 23.70
N ASN A 19 -31.46 14.16 23.03
CA ASN A 19 -32.55 13.19 22.92
C ASN A 19 -32.42 12.26 21.69
N ARG A 20 -31.53 12.57 20.74
CA ARG A 20 -31.25 11.77 19.54
C ARG A 20 -30.01 10.88 19.64
N ARG A 21 -29.66 10.38 20.83
CA ARG A 21 -28.64 9.32 20.98
C ARG A 21 -29.14 8.02 20.35
N SER A 22 -29.00 7.93 19.04
CA SER A 22 -29.37 6.76 18.25
C SER A 22 -28.69 5.51 18.81
N PHE A 23 -29.38 4.37 18.69
CA PHE A 23 -28.91 3.06 19.15
C PHE A 23 -27.49 2.76 18.62
N ALA A 24 -27.18 3.24 17.42
CA ALA A 24 -25.87 3.16 16.78
C ALA A 24 -24.74 3.82 17.60
N VAL A 25 -24.94 5.02 18.17
CA VAL A 25 -23.88 5.72 18.94
C VAL A 25 -23.58 4.98 20.24
N ARG A 26 -24.59 4.45 20.92
CA ARG A 26 -24.40 3.63 22.14
C ARG A 26 -23.73 2.29 21.83
N GLY A 27 -24.13 1.63 20.74
CA GLY A 27 -23.49 0.42 20.25
C GLY A 27 -22.02 0.65 19.88
N TRP A 28 -21.72 1.75 19.20
CA TRP A 28 -20.37 2.10 18.75
C TRP A 28 -19.44 2.49 19.90
N LEU A 29 -19.96 3.22 20.91
CA LEU A 29 -19.20 3.51 22.14
C LEU A 29 -18.89 2.24 22.94
N LYS A 30 -19.84 1.28 22.99
CA LYS A 30 -19.62 -0.03 23.61
C LYS A 30 -18.58 -0.85 22.83
N TYR A 31 -18.63 -0.81 21.49
CA TYR A 31 -17.67 -1.47 20.60
C TYR A 31 -16.25 -0.87 20.71
N SER A 32 -16.11 0.46 20.74
CA SER A 32 -14.80 1.14 20.81
C SER A 32 -14.03 0.87 22.10
N ARG A 33 -14.73 0.60 23.22
CA ARG A 33 -14.08 0.30 24.51
C ARG A 33 -13.42 -1.07 24.54
N ASN A 34 -13.87 -2.02 23.72
CA ASN A 34 -13.23 -3.34 23.57
C ASN A 34 -11.89 -3.28 22.82
N PHE A 35 -11.59 -2.17 22.14
CA PHE A 35 -10.35 -1.97 21.38
C PHE A 35 -9.22 -1.31 22.19
N ARG A 36 -9.37 -1.18 23.51
CA ARG A 36 -8.26 -0.77 24.39
C ARG A 36 -7.29 -1.94 24.50
N SER A 37 -6.46 -2.05 23.48
CA SER A 37 -5.60 -3.20 23.23
C SER A 37 -4.50 -3.28 24.27
N ASN A 38 -4.21 -4.51 24.73
CA ASN A 38 -3.20 -4.74 25.74
C ASN A 38 -1.82 -4.56 25.10
N PRO A 39 -0.99 -3.58 25.53
CA PRO A 39 0.25 -3.22 24.83
C PRO A 39 1.25 -4.37 24.73
N ARG A 40 1.23 -5.34 25.67
CA ARG A 40 2.06 -6.56 25.60
C ARG A 40 1.59 -7.54 24.52
N ARG A 41 0.27 -7.75 24.37
CA ARG A 41 -0.30 -8.69 23.37
C ARG A 41 -0.15 -8.14 21.95
N ASP A 42 -0.32 -6.84 21.80
CA ASP A 42 -0.12 -6.13 20.55
C ASP A 42 1.34 -6.21 20.07
N GLY A 43 2.30 -6.01 20.99
CA GLY A 43 3.73 -6.10 20.68
C GLY A 43 4.12 -7.45 20.06
N THR A 44 3.62 -8.56 20.62
CA THR A 44 3.89 -9.90 20.08
C THR A 44 3.26 -10.10 18.70
N ILE A 45 2.01 -9.67 18.49
CA ILE A 45 1.33 -9.81 17.19
C ILE A 45 2.06 -9.01 16.11
N TYR A 46 2.39 -7.74 16.37
CA TYR A 46 3.13 -6.93 15.40
C TYR A 46 4.55 -7.44 15.18
N GLY A 47 5.20 -7.99 16.21
CA GLY A 47 6.51 -8.63 16.09
C GLY A 47 6.49 -9.85 15.18
N VAL A 48 5.51 -10.74 15.34
CA VAL A 48 5.33 -11.91 14.45
C VAL A 48 5.01 -11.47 13.03
N VAL A 49 4.08 -10.52 12.84
CA VAL A 49 3.74 -10.00 11.51
C VAL A 49 4.95 -9.36 10.83
N ALA A 50 5.76 -8.60 11.56
CA ALA A 50 6.98 -8.00 11.03
C ALA A 50 8.02 -9.06 10.65
N LEU A 51 8.22 -10.08 11.50
CA LEU A 51 9.16 -11.17 11.21
C LEU A 51 8.74 -11.96 9.97
N VAL A 52 7.46 -12.36 9.89
CA VAL A 52 6.91 -13.04 8.71
C VAL A 52 7.05 -12.16 7.47
N GLY A 53 6.74 -10.86 7.58
CA GLY A 53 6.90 -9.91 6.48
C GLY A 53 8.34 -9.76 6.01
N ILE A 54 9.32 -9.71 6.92
CA ILE A 54 10.75 -9.64 6.59
C ILE A 54 11.19 -10.93 5.90
N VAL A 55 10.82 -12.10 6.44
CA VAL A 55 11.15 -13.40 5.85
C VAL A 55 10.56 -13.51 4.44
N LEU A 56 9.28 -13.19 4.26
CA LEU A 56 8.64 -13.19 2.93
C LEU A 56 9.29 -12.20 1.97
N THR A 57 9.70 -11.02 2.44
CA THR A 57 10.42 -10.04 1.61
C THR A 57 11.77 -10.59 1.16
N ILE A 58 12.55 -11.13 2.09
CA ILE A 58 13.85 -11.75 1.81
C ILE A 58 13.67 -12.87 0.77
N LEU A 59 12.70 -13.76 0.97
CA LEU A 59 12.37 -14.82 0.00
C LEU A 59 11.99 -14.27 -1.37
N CYS A 60 11.15 -13.23 -1.43
CA CYS A 60 10.76 -12.60 -2.69
C CYS A 60 11.95 -11.99 -3.44
N PHE A 61 12.93 -11.39 -2.73
CA PHE A 61 14.12 -10.81 -3.35
C PHE A 61 15.20 -11.83 -3.71
N LEU A 62 15.30 -12.92 -2.94
CA LEU A 62 16.24 -14.00 -3.18
C LEU A 62 15.73 -15.05 -4.17
N GLU A 63 14.43 -15.09 -4.50
CA GLU A 63 13.85 -15.96 -5.53
C GLU A 63 14.66 -16.07 -6.83
N PRO A 64 15.13 -15.00 -7.49
CA PRO A 64 15.93 -15.13 -8.72
C PRO A 64 17.25 -15.87 -8.52
N TYR A 65 17.76 -15.95 -7.28
CA TYR A 65 18.96 -16.69 -6.92
C TYR A 65 18.66 -18.11 -6.41
N LEU A 66 17.50 -18.33 -5.78
CA LEU A 66 17.07 -19.65 -5.28
C LEU A 66 16.31 -20.49 -6.31
N SER A 67 15.71 -19.87 -7.33
CA SER A 67 15.08 -20.61 -8.42
C SER A 67 16.19 -21.24 -9.25
N SER A 68 16.63 -22.42 -8.81
CA SER A 68 17.49 -23.28 -9.59
C SER A 68 16.84 -23.46 -10.97
N LYS A 69 17.66 -23.29 -12.03
CA LYS A 69 17.29 -23.67 -13.38
C LYS A 69 17.24 -25.20 -13.43
N CYS A 70 16.21 -25.78 -12.82
CA CYS A 70 15.92 -27.17 -13.00
C CYS A 70 15.59 -27.35 -14.49
N GLU A 71 16.54 -27.93 -15.21
CA GLU A 71 16.48 -28.08 -16.65
C GLU A 71 15.91 -29.47 -16.92
N VAL A 72 14.66 -29.52 -17.40
CA VAL A 72 13.88 -30.75 -17.62
C VAL A 72 14.70 -31.79 -18.42
N GLY A 73 15.54 -31.34 -19.35
CA GLY A 73 16.43 -32.20 -20.14
C GLY A 73 17.44 -33.00 -19.31
N THR A 74 17.99 -32.44 -18.24
CA THR A 74 18.95 -33.16 -17.36
C THR A 74 18.26 -34.21 -16.49
N VAL A 75 17.02 -33.95 -16.07
CA VAL A 75 16.19 -34.89 -15.30
C VAL A 75 15.78 -36.08 -16.16
N LEU A 76 15.40 -35.84 -17.42
CA LEU A 76 15.06 -36.88 -18.38
C LEU A 76 16.29 -37.67 -18.84
N ALA A 77 17.45 -37.01 -18.98
CA ALA A 77 18.72 -37.68 -19.30
C ALA A 77 19.19 -38.63 -18.18
N GLY A 78 18.91 -38.32 -16.92
CA GLY A 78 19.24 -39.18 -15.78
C GLY A 78 18.33 -40.40 -15.61
N ASN A 79 17.13 -40.39 -16.21
CA ASN A 79 16.14 -41.47 -16.11
C ASN A 79 15.36 -41.64 -17.43
N PRO A 80 15.87 -42.43 -18.40
CA PRO A 80 15.27 -42.56 -19.73
C PRO A 80 13.88 -43.22 -19.74
N PHE A 81 13.47 -43.85 -18.63
CA PHE A 81 12.15 -44.46 -18.47
C PHE A 81 11.07 -43.49 -17.94
N LEU A 82 11.43 -42.24 -17.65
CA LEU A 82 10.46 -41.25 -17.18
C LEU A 82 9.59 -40.76 -18.33
N ASN A 83 8.28 -40.64 -18.06
CA ASN A 83 7.37 -39.94 -18.96
C ASN A 83 7.83 -38.46 -19.08
N PRO A 84 7.83 -37.85 -20.29
CA PRO A 84 8.14 -36.43 -20.49
C PRO A 84 7.40 -35.48 -19.54
N LEU A 85 6.14 -35.79 -19.20
CA LEU A 85 5.34 -34.98 -18.25
C LEU A 85 5.85 -35.05 -16.80
N ALA A 86 6.56 -36.12 -16.42
CA ALA A 86 7.09 -36.28 -15.07
C ALA A 86 8.25 -35.32 -14.77
N GLY A 87 9.04 -34.95 -15.79
CA GLY A 87 10.11 -33.97 -15.65
C GLY A 87 9.60 -32.59 -15.24
N GLU A 88 8.51 -32.12 -15.85
CA GLU A 88 7.89 -30.84 -15.49
C GLU A 88 7.33 -30.84 -14.06
N VAL A 89 6.70 -31.93 -13.64
CA VAL A 89 6.11 -32.06 -12.30
C VAL A 89 7.18 -32.08 -11.21
N LEU A 90 8.27 -32.83 -11.41
CA LEU A 90 9.41 -32.89 -10.47
C LEU A 90 10.05 -31.51 -10.31
N CYS A 91 10.22 -30.81 -11.43
CA CYS A 91 10.79 -29.47 -11.47
C CYS A 91 9.93 -28.44 -10.73
N SER A 92 8.62 -28.47 -10.97
CA SER A 92 7.65 -27.62 -10.26
C SER A 92 7.60 -27.92 -8.75
N ARG A 93 7.78 -29.18 -8.35
CA ARG A 93 7.74 -29.60 -6.94
C ARG A 93 9.01 -29.23 -6.18
N ALA A 94 10.18 -29.44 -6.79
CA ALA A 94 11.46 -29.02 -6.23
C ALA A 94 11.50 -27.49 -6.02
N ARG A 95 11.06 -26.72 -7.02
CA ARG A 95 10.94 -25.26 -6.94
C ARG A 95 9.99 -24.81 -5.84
N ARG A 96 8.84 -25.47 -5.67
CA ARG A 96 7.89 -25.18 -4.57
C ARG A 96 8.45 -25.47 -3.19
N LEU A 97 9.25 -26.52 -3.02
CA LEU A 97 9.92 -26.82 -1.75
C LEU A 97 10.98 -25.77 -1.40
N SER A 98 11.76 -25.32 -2.39
CA SER A 98 12.79 -24.29 -2.19
C SER A 98 12.23 -22.91 -1.84
N LEU A 99 11.01 -22.59 -2.31
CA LEU A 99 10.34 -21.30 -2.08
C LEU A 99 9.27 -21.36 -0.96
N LEU A 100 9.34 -22.36 -0.06
CA LEU A 100 8.39 -22.53 1.05
C LEU A 100 6.91 -22.48 0.60
N GLY A 101 6.61 -23.02 -0.59
CA GLY A 101 5.27 -23.08 -1.16
C GLY A 101 4.86 -21.91 -2.05
N LEU A 102 5.63 -20.82 -2.15
CA LEU A 102 5.36 -19.73 -3.10
C LEU A 102 5.67 -20.14 -4.54
N SER A 103 4.83 -19.69 -5.47
CA SER A 103 5.14 -19.69 -6.91
C SER A 103 6.07 -18.52 -7.30
N GLU A 104 6.79 -18.65 -8.42
CA GLU A 104 7.63 -17.56 -8.97
C GLU A 104 6.81 -16.30 -9.26
N LEU A 105 5.57 -16.50 -9.71
CA LEU A 105 4.65 -15.41 -9.95
C LEU A 105 4.37 -14.66 -8.65
N GLU A 106 3.94 -15.36 -7.59
CA GLU A 106 3.65 -14.76 -6.28
C GLU A 106 4.86 -14.04 -5.68
N ALA A 107 6.06 -14.63 -5.81
CA ALA A 107 7.30 -13.98 -5.38
C ALA A 107 7.56 -12.67 -6.16
N SER A 108 7.32 -12.67 -7.48
CA SER A 108 7.43 -11.47 -8.30
C SER A 108 6.42 -10.38 -7.90
N LEU A 109 5.18 -10.76 -7.54
CA LEU A 109 4.14 -9.83 -7.09
C LEU A 109 4.49 -9.26 -5.71
N GLY A 110 5.02 -10.08 -4.82
CA GLY A 110 5.53 -9.66 -3.51
C GLY A 110 6.65 -8.61 -3.63
N ARG A 111 7.59 -8.81 -4.57
CA ARG A 111 8.64 -7.81 -4.86
C ARG A 111 8.06 -6.46 -5.29
N ARG A 112 7.05 -6.45 -6.18
CA ARG A 112 6.40 -5.21 -6.64
C ARG A 112 5.77 -4.45 -5.47
N LEU A 113 5.07 -5.15 -4.58
CA LEU A 113 4.47 -4.57 -3.39
C LEU A 113 5.51 -3.97 -2.44
N PHE A 114 6.64 -4.65 -2.25
CA PHE A 114 7.71 -4.14 -1.41
C PHE A 114 8.38 -2.90 -2.01
N ILE A 115 8.62 -2.88 -3.33
CA ILE A 115 9.15 -1.70 -4.03
C ILE A 115 8.17 -0.53 -3.91
N ALA A 116 6.87 -0.77 -4.09
CA ALA A 116 5.84 0.24 -3.89
C ALA A 116 5.83 0.79 -2.44
N LEU A 117 5.95 -0.08 -1.44
CA LEU A 117 6.07 0.30 -0.03
C LEU A 117 7.29 1.19 0.20
N ALA A 118 8.46 0.79 -0.30
CA ALA A 118 9.72 1.50 -0.12
C ALA A 118 9.69 2.89 -0.78
N LEU A 119 9.25 2.98 -2.03
CA LEU A 119 9.16 4.25 -2.76
C LEU A 119 8.07 5.17 -2.18
N GLY A 120 6.91 4.63 -1.82
CA GLY A 120 5.85 5.39 -1.14
C GLY A 120 6.26 5.89 0.24
N ALA A 121 7.01 5.08 1.00
CA ALA A 121 7.61 5.50 2.25
C ALA A 121 8.65 6.60 2.04
N LEU A 122 9.49 6.50 1.00
CA LEU A 122 10.49 7.50 0.62
C LEU A 122 9.82 8.86 0.36
N VAL A 123 8.75 8.91 -0.44
CA VAL A 123 7.93 10.13 -0.64
C VAL A 123 7.39 10.66 0.69
N GLY A 124 6.94 9.77 1.58
CA GLY A 124 6.44 10.14 2.90
C GLY A 124 7.49 10.60 3.92
N THR A 125 8.77 10.23 3.77
CA THR A 125 9.84 10.66 4.69
C THR A 125 10.05 12.18 4.65
N GLU A 126 10.04 12.76 3.45
CA GLU A 126 10.18 14.21 3.25
C GLU A 126 9.02 14.96 3.94
N ARG A 127 7.82 14.38 3.93
CA ARG A 127 6.63 14.97 4.58
C ARG A 127 6.67 14.85 6.10
N ARG A 128 7.25 13.77 6.65
CA ARG A 128 7.44 13.59 8.10
C ARG A 128 8.34 14.68 8.68
N ARG A 129 9.42 15.03 7.97
CA ARG A 129 10.37 16.07 8.41
C ARG A 129 9.72 17.47 8.50
N GLY A 130 8.73 17.76 7.65
CA GLY A 130 8.00 19.04 7.66
C GLY A 130 6.76 19.10 8.57
N ASN A 131 6.53 18.13 9.46
CA ASN A 131 5.33 18.03 10.32
C ASN A 131 4.01 18.11 9.51
N HIS A 132 3.94 17.41 8.38
CA HIS A 132 2.74 17.37 7.56
C HIS A 132 1.84 16.16 7.91
N PRO A 133 0.52 16.29 7.79
CA PRO A 133 -0.42 15.28 8.29
C PRO A 133 -0.50 13.99 7.48
N ALA A 134 -0.19 14.01 6.17
CA ALA A 134 0.12 12.77 5.44
C ALA A 134 1.62 12.53 5.52
N GLY A 135 2.02 11.73 6.52
CA GLY A 135 3.40 11.35 6.76
C GLY A 135 3.78 10.05 6.06
N LEU A 136 4.77 9.36 6.62
CA LEU A 136 5.32 8.11 6.10
C LEU A 136 4.26 7.00 5.98
N ARG A 137 3.44 6.80 7.03
CA ARG A 137 2.43 5.74 7.07
C ARG A 137 1.36 5.90 5.97
N THR A 138 0.87 7.13 5.77
CA THR A 138 -0.18 7.40 4.79
C THR A 138 0.30 7.16 3.36
N ASN A 139 1.45 7.73 2.98
CA ASN A 139 1.98 7.59 1.62
C ASN A 139 2.38 6.14 1.31
N ALA A 140 2.96 5.43 2.30
CA ALA A 140 3.27 4.01 2.17
C ALA A 140 2.01 3.14 1.96
N CYS A 141 0.96 3.33 2.77
CA CYS A 141 -0.30 2.57 2.60
C CYS A 141 -0.98 2.86 1.25
N VAL A 142 -0.97 4.12 0.80
CA VAL A 142 -1.55 4.50 -0.49
C VAL A 142 -0.80 3.85 -1.65
N ALA A 143 0.54 3.85 -1.62
CA ALA A 143 1.36 3.21 -2.65
C ALA A 143 1.14 1.69 -2.71
N VAL A 144 1.11 1.01 -1.55
CA VAL A 144 0.83 -0.43 -1.49
C VAL A 144 -0.58 -0.76 -1.98
N GLY A 145 -1.59 0.02 -1.58
CA GLY A 145 -2.97 -0.16 -2.03
C GLY A 145 -3.11 -0.01 -3.55
N ALA A 146 -2.51 1.03 -4.13
CA ALA A 146 -2.51 1.25 -5.57
C ALA A 146 -1.76 0.14 -6.34
N CYS A 147 -0.62 -0.32 -5.82
CA CYS A 147 0.13 -1.43 -6.38
C CYS A 147 -0.68 -2.74 -6.37
N CYS A 148 -1.31 -3.06 -5.24
CA CYS A 148 -2.15 -4.24 -5.10
C CYS A 148 -3.32 -4.19 -6.10
N TYR A 149 -4.00 -3.04 -6.20
CA TYR A 149 -5.09 -2.88 -7.14
C TYR A 149 -4.64 -3.00 -8.61
N ALA A 150 -3.48 -2.45 -8.97
CA ALA A 150 -2.90 -2.60 -10.30
C ALA A 150 -2.52 -4.05 -10.63
N ILE A 151 -2.00 -4.80 -9.65
CA ILE A 151 -1.74 -6.23 -9.78
C ILE A 151 -3.05 -7.00 -9.99
N CYS A 152 -4.06 -6.78 -9.14
CA CYS A 152 -5.37 -7.42 -9.29
C CYS A 152 -5.98 -7.12 -10.65
N SER A 153 -5.92 -5.86 -11.11
CA SER A 153 -6.40 -5.46 -12.43
C SER A 153 -5.71 -6.23 -13.57
N THR A 154 -4.44 -6.58 -13.42
CA THR A 154 -3.68 -7.32 -14.46
C THR A 154 -3.98 -8.82 -14.42
N PHE A 155 -3.95 -9.45 -13.23
CA PHE A 155 -3.98 -10.91 -13.09
C PHE A 155 -5.38 -11.48 -12.85
N ALA A 156 -6.32 -10.72 -12.28
CA ALA A 156 -7.66 -11.23 -11.98
C ALA A 156 -8.51 -11.46 -13.25
N PHE A 157 -8.17 -10.81 -14.36
CA PHE A 157 -8.90 -10.88 -15.63
C PHE A 157 -8.13 -11.61 -16.74
N GLU A 158 -7.00 -12.24 -16.41
CA GLU A 158 -6.10 -12.85 -17.41
C GLU A 158 -6.73 -14.07 -18.12
N SER A 159 -7.54 -14.87 -17.41
CA SER A 159 -8.19 -16.08 -17.92
C SER A 159 -9.62 -15.88 -18.43
N GLY A 160 -10.16 -14.65 -18.34
CA GLY A 160 -11.54 -14.35 -18.74
C GLY A 160 -11.68 -14.03 -20.23
N SER A 161 -12.91 -14.13 -20.76
CA SER A 161 -13.22 -13.70 -22.14
C SER A 161 -12.97 -12.19 -22.39
N MET A 162 -12.87 -11.40 -21.32
CA MET A 162 -12.66 -9.96 -21.33
C MET A 162 -11.23 -9.54 -20.94
N ARG A 163 -10.19 -10.17 -21.52
CA ARG A 163 -8.77 -9.80 -21.27
C ARG A 163 -8.46 -8.31 -21.47
N TYR A 164 -9.26 -7.60 -22.28
CA TYR A 164 -9.12 -6.16 -22.52
C TYR A 164 -9.65 -5.26 -21.38
N ASP A 165 -10.42 -5.81 -20.43
CA ASP A 165 -11.10 -5.03 -19.39
C ASP A 165 -10.23 -4.72 -18.17
N ALA A 166 -9.04 -5.33 -18.09
CA ALA A 166 -8.03 -5.02 -17.08
C ALA A 166 -7.78 -3.50 -16.97
N SER A 167 -7.71 -2.82 -18.11
CA SER A 167 -7.49 -1.37 -18.19
C SER A 167 -8.59 -0.55 -17.48
N ARG A 168 -9.85 -1.00 -17.51
CA ARG A 168 -10.98 -0.26 -16.90
C ARG A 168 -10.96 -0.34 -15.39
N SER A 169 -10.54 -1.48 -14.83
CA SER A 169 -10.31 -1.59 -13.39
C SER A 169 -9.21 -0.59 -13.00
N ALA A 170 -8.02 -0.65 -13.62
CA ALA A 170 -6.91 0.26 -13.31
C ALA A 170 -7.29 1.75 -13.44
N ALA A 171 -8.15 2.11 -14.39
CA ALA A 171 -8.64 3.48 -14.59
C ALA A 171 -9.42 4.05 -13.40
N GLN A 172 -9.92 3.21 -12.47
CA GLN A 172 -10.61 3.67 -11.26
C GLN A 172 -9.68 4.09 -10.13
N ILE A 173 -8.39 3.73 -10.20
CA ILE A 173 -7.40 4.09 -9.17
C ILE A 173 -7.36 5.62 -8.93
N PRO A 174 -7.17 6.48 -9.96
CA PRO A 174 -7.13 7.94 -9.79
C PRO A 174 -8.38 8.53 -9.12
N ALA A 175 -9.58 8.02 -9.46
CA ALA A 175 -10.84 8.48 -8.89
C ALA A 175 -10.97 8.16 -7.39
N GLY A 176 -10.50 6.98 -6.96
CA GLY A 176 -10.48 6.63 -5.54
C GLY A 176 -9.51 7.51 -4.73
N ILE A 177 -8.35 7.85 -5.31
CA ILE A 177 -7.32 8.64 -4.62
C ILE A 177 -7.72 10.11 -4.49
N THR A 178 -8.35 10.71 -5.51
CA THR A 178 -8.84 12.10 -5.42
C THR A 178 -9.84 12.27 -4.29
N PHE A 179 -10.71 11.28 -4.06
CA PHE A 179 -11.65 11.30 -2.94
C PHE A 179 -10.93 11.33 -1.59
N LEU A 180 -9.94 10.45 -1.39
CA LEU A 180 -9.11 10.42 -0.18
C LEU A 180 -8.32 11.72 0.02
N ALA A 181 -7.73 12.25 -1.05
CA ALA A 181 -6.96 13.48 -1.04
C ALA A 181 -7.84 14.70 -0.69
N SER A 182 -9.05 14.76 -1.25
CA SER A 182 -10.04 15.80 -0.95
C SER A 182 -10.43 15.79 0.53
N ALA A 183 -10.66 14.60 1.11
CA ALA A 183 -10.96 14.46 2.54
C ALA A 183 -9.84 15.01 3.44
N ILE A 184 -8.57 14.82 3.07
CA ILE A 184 -7.41 15.35 3.79
C ILE A 184 -7.38 16.88 3.75
N ILE A 185 -7.76 17.51 2.64
CA ILE A 185 -7.85 18.96 2.51
C ILE A 185 -8.99 19.53 3.37
N PHE A 186 -10.18 18.94 3.30
CA PHE A 186 -11.35 19.42 4.05
C PHE A 186 -11.15 19.34 5.57
N LYS A 187 -10.51 18.27 6.04
CA LYS A 187 -10.15 18.10 7.47
C LYS A 187 -9.30 19.27 7.99
N LYS A 188 -8.32 19.72 7.19
CA LYS A 188 -7.48 20.90 7.53
C LYS A 188 -8.27 22.21 7.59
N LYS A 189 -9.23 22.41 6.69
CA LYS A 189 -10.04 23.64 6.67
C LYS A 189 -10.91 23.78 7.92
N GLN A 190 -11.42 22.66 8.46
CA GLN A 190 -12.17 22.66 9.73
C GLN A 190 -11.28 22.93 10.94
N GLU A 191 -10.04 22.44 10.95
CA GLU A 191 -9.05 22.73 12.00
C GLU A 191 -8.57 24.18 11.95
N ALA A 192 -8.39 24.74 10.75
CA ALA A 192 -7.98 26.13 10.54
C ALA A 192 -9.06 27.16 10.91
N LYS A 193 -10.36 26.83 10.76
CA LYS A 193 -11.49 27.65 11.24
C LYS A 193 -11.49 27.89 12.77
N LYS A 194 -10.64 27.21 13.54
CA LYS A 194 -10.44 27.44 14.98
C LYS A 194 -9.32 28.45 15.31
N GLY A 195 -8.88 29.26 14.35
CA GLY A 195 -7.97 30.40 14.61
C GLY A 195 -6.53 30.23 14.11
N VAL A 196 -6.27 29.31 13.19
CA VAL A 196 -4.94 29.17 12.55
C VAL A 196 -5.12 29.28 11.05
N ALA A 197 -4.54 30.32 10.44
CA ALA A 197 -4.62 30.59 9.01
C ALA A 197 -4.44 29.33 8.15
N VAL A 198 -5.33 29.14 7.18
CA VAL A 198 -5.31 28.03 6.20
C VAL A 198 -4.05 28.16 5.34
N ARG A 199 -2.92 27.58 5.78
CA ARG A 199 -1.70 27.56 4.95
C ARG A 199 -1.87 26.62 3.75
N SER A 200 -1.19 26.97 2.65
CA SER A 200 -0.91 26.16 1.44
C SER A 200 -0.42 24.72 1.68
N LYS A 201 -0.11 24.35 2.93
CA LYS A 201 0.19 22.98 3.37
C LYS A 201 -0.90 21.96 3.02
N GLY A 202 -2.14 22.38 2.76
CA GLY A 202 -3.27 21.52 2.35
C GLY A 202 -3.05 20.81 1.02
N ILE A 203 -2.84 21.59 -0.03
CA ILE A 203 -2.81 21.17 -1.43
C ILE A 203 -1.61 20.25 -1.69
N MET A 204 -0.42 20.61 -1.19
CA MET A 204 0.78 19.79 -1.37
C MET A 204 0.69 18.41 -0.68
N THR A 205 -0.13 18.28 0.37
CA THR A 205 -0.40 16.96 0.98
C THR A 205 -1.32 16.10 0.11
N ALA A 206 -2.27 16.71 -0.60
CA ALA A 206 -3.06 15.98 -1.59
C ALA A 206 -2.18 15.52 -2.77
N ALA A 207 -1.30 16.41 -3.26
CA ALA A 207 -0.35 16.09 -4.31
C ALA A 207 0.59 14.93 -3.93
N SER A 208 1.11 14.89 -2.68
CA SER A 208 1.95 13.78 -2.23
C SER A 208 1.22 12.43 -2.23
N VAL A 209 -0.06 12.43 -1.84
CA VAL A 209 -0.89 11.21 -1.85
C VAL A 209 -1.16 10.73 -3.27
N TRP A 210 -1.43 11.66 -4.18
CA TRP A 210 -1.57 11.36 -5.62
C TRP A 210 -0.32 10.70 -6.18
N VAL A 211 0.84 11.34 -6.00
CA VAL A 211 2.12 10.80 -6.48
C VAL A 211 2.43 9.44 -5.87
N SER A 212 2.20 9.26 -4.57
CA SER A 212 2.44 7.97 -3.91
C SER A 212 1.62 6.86 -4.54
N ALA A 213 0.38 7.16 -4.93
CA ALA A 213 -0.47 6.20 -5.60
C ALA A 213 0.00 5.92 -7.04
N SER A 214 0.38 6.95 -7.81
CA SER A 214 0.96 6.78 -9.15
C SER A 214 2.23 5.93 -9.14
N VAL A 215 3.11 6.14 -8.15
CA VAL A 215 4.31 5.32 -7.91
C VAL A 215 3.92 3.87 -7.62
N GLY A 216 2.89 3.65 -6.78
CA GLY A 216 2.35 2.32 -6.51
C GLY A 216 1.81 1.62 -7.75
N THR A 217 1.00 2.31 -8.57
CA THR A 217 0.47 1.78 -9.83
C THR A 217 1.60 1.41 -10.79
N ALA A 218 2.62 2.27 -10.94
CA ALA A 218 3.78 2.00 -11.78
C ALA A 218 4.56 0.76 -11.30
N ALA A 219 4.77 0.61 -9.99
CA ALA A 219 5.40 -0.59 -9.42
C ALA A 219 4.57 -1.87 -9.67
N GLY A 220 3.24 -1.79 -9.58
CA GLY A 220 2.34 -2.91 -9.89
C GLY A 220 2.46 -3.38 -11.34
N GLY A 221 2.68 -2.45 -12.27
CA GLY A 221 2.90 -2.73 -13.70
C GLY A 221 4.33 -3.13 -14.09
N ASN A 222 5.24 -3.40 -13.13
CA ASN A 222 6.69 -3.62 -13.36
C ASN A 222 7.47 -2.41 -13.91
N LEU A 223 6.92 -1.19 -13.87
CA LEU A 223 7.61 0.03 -14.32
C LEU A 223 8.46 0.64 -13.18
N PHE A 224 9.45 -0.10 -12.69
CA PHE A 224 10.24 0.29 -11.50
C PHE A 224 11.04 1.57 -11.71
N TRP A 225 11.66 1.76 -12.87
CA TRP A 225 12.39 2.98 -13.20
C TRP A 225 11.47 4.21 -13.24
N THR A 226 10.30 4.06 -13.87
CA THR A 226 9.28 5.13 -13.94
C THR A 226 8.78 5.49 -12.54
N ALA A 227 8.54 4.49 -11.69
CA ALA A 227 8.15 4.70 -10.29
C ALA A 227 9.26 5.45 -9.50
N LEU A 228 10.53 5.08 -9.71
CA LEU A 228 11.67 5.73 -9.07
C LEU A 228 11.81 7.19 -9.51
N PHE A 229 11.80 7.47 -10.82
CA PHE A 229 11.88 8.83 -11.33
C PHE A 229 10.74 9.70 -10.81
N CYS A 230 9.51 9.19 -10.79
CA CYS A 230 8.36 9.91 -10.26
C CYS A 230 8.54 10.28 -8.78
N ALA A 231 9.01 9.33 -7.96
CA ALA A 231 9.27 9.58 -6.53
C ALA A 231 10.39 10.62 -6.33
N LEU A 232 11.49 10.52 -7.07
CA LEU A 232 12.62 11.46 -6.98
C LEU A 232 12.23 12.87 -7.42
N LEU A 233 11.54 13.01 -8.56
CA LEU A 233 11.06 14.31 -9.05
C LEU A 233 10.10 14.96 -8.06
N PHE A 234 9.22 14.19 -7.43
CA PHE A 234 8.36 14.74 -6.39
C PHE A 234 9.16 15.25 -5.18
N ILE A 235 10.18 14.51 -4.74
CA ILE A 235 11.02 14.92 -3.62
C ILE A 235 11.80 16.19 -3.94
N THR A 236 12.35 16.31 -5.17
CA THR A 236 13.06 17.53 -5.58
C THR A 236 12.10 18.73 -5.61
N ILE A 237 10.92 18.59 -6.22
CA ILE A 237 9.90 19.65 -6.24
C ILE A 237 9.48 20.03 -4.82
N ALA A 238 9.21 19.04 -3.96
CA ALA A 238 8.76 19.26 -2.59
C ALA A 238 9.80 19.98 -1.73
N ARG A 239 11.09 19.79 -2.04
CA ARG A 239 12.19 20.37 -1.29
C ARG A 239 12.63 21.75 -1.80
N PHE A 240 12.64 21.95 -3.12
CA PHE A 240 13.07 23.21 -3.73
C PHE A 240 11.94 24.21 -3.99
N GLY A 241 10.68 23.81 -3.83
CA GLY A 241 9.54 24.73 -3.85
C GLY A 241 9.58 25.71 -2.69
N LYS A 242 10.30 26.83 -2.85
CA LYS A 242 10.24 27.97 -1.93
C LYS A 242 8.80 28.46 -1.87
N ILE A 243 8.21 28.42 -0.67
CA ILE A 243 6.92 29.07 -0.42
C ILE A 243 7.22 30.58 -0.41
N PRO A 244 6.58 31.39 -1.29
CA PRO A 244 6.76 32.84 -1.28
C PRO A 244 6.50 33.41 0.12
N ALA A 245 7.33 34.36 0.54
CA ALA A 245 7.31 34.93 1.89
C ALA A 245 6.09 35.84 2.15
N ASP A 246 5.25 36.10 1.13
CA ASP A 246 4.16 37.08 1.16
C ASP A 246 2.89 36.58 1.84
N TYR A 247 3.03 35.96 3.02
CA TYR A 247 1.90 35.67 3.90
C TYR A 247 2.37 35.58 5.37
N LYS A 248 3.04 36.64 5.84
CA LYS A 248 3.26 36.89 7.26
C LYS A 248 2.14 37.76 7.82
#